data_AF-A0A7C3XP77-F1
#
_entry.id   AF-A0A7C3XP77-F1
#
_cell.length_a   1.000
_cell.length_b   1.000
_cell.length_c   1.000
_cell.angle_alpha   90.00
_cell.angle_beta   90.00
_cell.angle_gamma   90.00
#
_symmetry.space_group_name_H-M   'P 1'
#
loop_
_entity.id
_entity.type
_entity.pdbx_description
1 polymer ?
#
loop_
_entity_poly.entity_id
_entity_poly.type
_entity_poly.pdbx_seq_one_letter_code
_entity_poly.pdbx_strand_id
1 'polypeptide(L)' 'MRVFMLGWEFPPFISGGLGTACYGLTKAMSTLGTDVIFVLPRPVSTPFSTHVRLVSPRPESPLAVPST' A
#
# COMPACT_ATOMS: atom_id res chain seq x y z
N MET A 1 -9.10 5.57 -15.14
CA MET A 1 -8.36 6.61 -14.36
C MET A 1 -7.23 5.94 -13.60
N ARG A 2 -6.09 6.61 -13.37
CA ARG A 2 -4.96 6.06 -12.60
C ARG A 2 -4.75 6.88 -11.34
N VAL A 3 -4.62 6.23 -10.20
CA VAL A 3 -4.46 6.87 -8.89
C VAL A 3 -3.18 6.38 -8.25
N PHE A 4 -2.37 7.32 -7.79
CA PHE A 4 -1.17 7.06 -7.01
C PHE A 4 -1.43 7.45 -5.56
N MET A 5 -1.41 6.46 -4.66
CA MET A 5 -1.66 6.62 -3.24
C MET A 5 -0.38 6.39 -2.44
N LEU A 6 -0.08 7.34 -1.56
CA LEU A 6 0.95 7.21 -0.54
C LEU A 6 0.26 6.91 0.78
N GLY A 7 0.67 5.83 1.45
CA GLY A 7 0.11 5.48 2.75
C GLY A 7 1.13 4.80 3.64
N TRP A 8 0.80 4.75 4.92
CA TRP A 8 1.65 4.13 5.95
C TRP A 8 1.14 2.77 6.40
N GLU A 9 -0.14 2.49 6.16
CA GLU A 9 -0.87 1.33 6.65
C GLU A 9 -1.68 0.74 5.50
N PHE A 10 -1.55 -0.56 5.26
CA PHE A 10 -2.38 -1.28 4.29
C PHE A 10 -2.46 -2.77 4.64
N PRO A 11 -3.66 -3.35 4.81
CA PRO A 11 -3.82 -4.73 5.22
C PRO A 11 -3.04 -5.72 4.33
N PRO A 12 -2.35 -6.72 4.92
CA PRO A 12 -2.27 -7.04 6.36
C PRO A 12 -1.20 -6.23 7.12
N PHE A 13 -0.46 -5.36 6.46
CA PHE A 13 0.67 -4.61 7.02
C PHE A 13 0.17 -3.38 7.78
N ILE A 14 0.31 -3.39 9.11
CA ILE A 14 -0.10 -2.30 10.00
C ILE A 14 -1.61 -2.06 9.87
N SER A 15 -2.40 -2.86 10.60
CA SER A 15 -3.86 -2.94 10.43
C SER A 15 -4.61 -2.14 11.50
N GLY A 16 -4.33 -0.83 11.57
CA GLY A 16 -5.14 0.11 12.36
C GLY A 16 -6.40 0.56 11.61
N GLY A 17 -7.07 1.58 12.15
CA GLY A 17 -8.25 2.19 11.50
C GLY A 17 -7.92 2.79 10.13
N LEU A 18 -6.71 3.33 9.96
CA LEU A 18 -6.25 3.92 8.71
C LEU A 18 -6.12 2.88 7.60
N GLY A 19 -5.43 1.76 7.86
CA GLY A 19 -5.28 0.68 6.89
C GLY A 19 -6.63 0.12 6.42
N THR A 20 -7.60 -0.01 7.33
CA THR A 20 -8.96 -0.49 7.01
C THR A 20 -9.69 0.49 6.09
N ALA A 21 -9.61 1.80 6.36
CA ALA A 21 -10.21 2.83 5.51
C ALA A 21 -9.55 2.87 4.12
N CYS A 22 -8.21 2.83 4.05
CA CYS A 22 -7.48 2.76 2.79
C CYS A 22 -7.86 1.52 1.96
N TYR A 23 -8.05 0.37 2.61
CA TYR A 23 -8.50 -0.86 1.95
C TYR A 23 -9.92 -0.72 1.38
N GLY A 24 -10.87 -0.20 2.15
CA GLY A 24 -12.24 0.03 1.68
C GLY A 24 -12.31 0.99 0.49
N LEU A 25 -11.58 2.10 0.58
CA LEU A 25 -11.50 3.11 -0.48
C LEU A 25 -10.93 2.52 -1.77
N THR A 26 -9.78 1.86 -1.67
CA THR A 26 -9.09 1.28 -2.83
C THR A 26 -9.89 0.15 -3.47
N LYS A 27 -10.61 -0.64 -2.67
CA LYS A 27 -11.54 -1.66 -3.17
C LYS A 27 -12.69 -1.05 -3.95
N ALA A 28 -13.34 0.00 -3.43
CA ALA A 28 -14.41 0.69 -4.14
C ALA A 28 -13.90 1.31 -5.47
N MET A 29 -12.73 1.95 -5.46
CA MET A 29 -12.11 2.49 -6.67
C MET A 29 -11.80 1.42 -7.71
N SER A 30 -11.28 0.26 -7.27
CA SER A 30 -11.01 -0.88 -8.16
C SER A 30 -12.29 -1.40 -8.81
N THR A 31 -13.41 -1.50 -8.07
CA THR A 31 -14.71 -1.90 -8.63
C THR A 31 -15.25 -0.93 -9.68
N LEU A 32 -14.84 0.33 -9.63
CA LEU A 32 -15.17 1.34 -10.64
C LEU A 32 -14.20 1.33 -11.83
N GLY A 33 -13.28 0.38 -11.92
CA GLY A 33 -12.30 0.27 -13.00
C GLY A 33 -11.10 1.23 -12.87
N THR A 34 -10.83 1.71 -11.65
CA THR A 34 -9.66 2.58 -11.38
C THR A 34 -8.41 1.74 -11.14
N ASP A 35 -7.32 2.08 -11.82
CA ASP A 35 -6.00 1.48 -11.60
C ASP A 35 -5.31 2.23 -10.44
N VAL A 36 -5.09 1.51 -9.33
CA VAL A 36 -4.55 2.11 -8.09
C VAL A 36 -3.19 1.50 -7.77
N ILE A 37 -2.20 2.36 -7.64
CA ILE A 37 -0.88 2.03 -7.08
C ILE A 37 -0.84 2.57 -5.65
N PHE A 38 -0.58 1.70 -4.68
CA PHE A 38 -0.44 2.08 -3.28
C PHE A 38 1.02 1.88 -2.84
N VAL A 39 1.66 2.93 -2.36
CA VAL A 39 3.06 2.89 -1.93
C VAL A 39 3.13 2.91 -0.41
N LEU A 40 3.83 1.93 0.15
CA LEU A 40 4.21 1.87 1.56
C LEU A 40 5.67 2.32 1.72
N PRO A 41 6.02 3.04 2.78
CA PRO A 41 7.38 3.54 3.03
C PRO A 41 8.31 2.48 3.62
N ARG A 42 7.77 1.34 4.08
CA ARG A 42 8.57 0.25 4.65
C ARG A 42 8.55 -0.98 3.75
N PRO A 43 9.65 -1.73 3.68
CA PRO A 43 9.67 -3.00 2.97
C PRO A 43 8.60 -3.93 3.54
N VAL A 44 7.77 -4.49 2.67
CA VAL A 44 6.81 -5.53 3.03
C VAL A 44 7.00 -6.74 2.14
N SER A 45 6.99 -7.93 2.73
CA SER A 45 7.09 -9.20 2.01
C SER A 45 5.78 -9.51 1.28
N THR A 46 5.79 -9.49 -0.06
CA THR A 46 4.65 -9.88 -0.91
C THR A 46 4.68 -11.41 -1.16
N PRO A 47 3.53 -12.13 -1.17
CA PRO A 47 2.42 -11.87 -2.10
C PRO A 47 1.03 -12.04 -1.46
N PHE A 48 0.33 -10.94 -1.17
CA PHE A 48 -1.11 -10.97 -0.96
C PHE A 48 -1.81 -10.41 -2.20
N SER A 49 -2.58 -11.26 -2.88
CA SER A 49 -3.43 -10.87 -4.00
C SER A 49 -4.48 -9.87 -3.50
N THR A 50 -4.28 -8.59 -3.80
CA THR A 50 -5.25 -7.52 -3.50
C THR A 50 -5.64 -6.81 -4.79
N HIS A 51 -6.75 -6.07 -4.71
CA HIS A 51 -7.36 -5.29 -5.81
C HIS A 51 -6.51 -4.09 -6.26
N VAL A 52 -5.30 -3.93 -5.72
CA VAL A 52 -4.38 -2.82 -5.96
C VAL A 52 -2.96 -3.29 -6.18
N ARG A 53 -2.17 -2.50 -6.89
CA ARG A 53 -0.73 -2.72 -7.03
C ARG A 53 0.00 -2.11 -5.84
N LEU A 54 0.39 -2.95 -4.88
CA LEU A 54 1.18 -2.53 -3.72
C LEU A 54 2.66 -2.43 -4.08
N VAL A 55 3.30 -1.30 -3.74
CA VAL A 55 4.73 -1.05 -3.93
C VAL A 55 5.34 -0.70 -2.58
N SER A 56 6.52 -1.24 -2.31
CA SER A 56 7.32 -0.88 -1.13
C SER A 56 8.81 -0.82 -1.49
N PRO A 57 9.64 -0.16 -0.68
CA PRO A 57 11.08 -0.21 -0.82
C PRO A 57 11.60 -1.64 -0.81
N ARG A 58 12.68 -1.86 -1.56
CA ARG A 58 13.44 -3.10 -1.45
C ARG A 58 14.02 -3.19 -0.03
N PRO A 59 14.06 -4.39 0.58
CA PRO A 59 14.62 -4.58 1.92
C PRO A 59 16.04 -4.02 2.08
N GLU A 60 16.82 -4.00 1.00
CA GLU A 60 18.22 -3.58 0.96
C GLU A 60 18.40 -2.10 0.58
N SER A 61 17.32 -1.32 0.52
CA SER A 61 17.41 0.10 0.19
C SER A 61 18.08 0.88 1.33
N PRO A 62 19.13 1.68 1.08
CA PRO A 62 19.74 2.53 2.11
C PRO A 62 18.77 3.58 2.67
N LEU A 63 17.63 3.81 2.00
CA LEU A 63 16.54 4.68 2.46
C LEU A 63 15.49 3.94 3.33
N ALA A 64 15.63 2.62 3.54
CA ALA A 64 14.67 1.82 4.30
C ALA A 64 14.92 1.85 5.83
N VAL A 65 16.10 2.30 6.27
CA VAL A 65 16.43 2.47 7.69
C VAL A 65 15.92 3.83 8.18
N PRO A 66 15.14 3.89 9.27
CA PRO A 66 14.75 5.16 9.86
C PRO A 66 16.01 5.79 10.46
N SER A 67 16.34 7.02 10.03
CA SER A 67 17.32 7.86 10.69
C SER A 67 16.80 8.17 12.10
N THR A 68 17.27 7.41 13.10
CA THR A 68 17.16 7.78 14.52
C THR A 68 17.98 9.03 14.80
#